data_AF-A0A9W9G1K9-F1
#
_entry.id   AF-A0A9W9G1K9-F1
#
_cell.length_a   1.000
_cell.length_b   1.000
_cell.length_c   1.000
_cell.angle_alpha   90.00
_cell.angle_beta   90.00
_cell.angle_gamma   90.00
#
_symmetry.space_group_name_H-M   'P 1'
#
loop_
_entity.id
_entity.type
_entity.pdbx_description
1 polymer ?
#
loop_
_entity_poly.entity_id
_entity_poly.type
_entity_poly.pdbx_seq_one_letter_code
_entity_poly.pdbx_strand_id
1 'polypeptide(L)' 'MLLSFIDTLRPNNISINGTTQWPNCDIDNPKALVFDVNATELCRPGKDNFRSDAISYWMDLLTTNNYPK' A
#
# COMPACT_ATOMS: atom_id res chain seq x y z
N MET A 1 -14.22 2.28 -1.26
CA MET A 1 -12.91 2.96 -1.09
C MET A 1 -12.63 3.96 -2.21
N LEU A 2 -12.54 3.53 -3.47
CA LEU A 2 -12.23 4.45 -4.59
C LEU A 2 -13.20 5.64 -4.69
N LEU A 3 -14.51 5.38 -4.65
CA LEU A 3 -15.54 6.44 -4.67
C LEU A 3 -15.38 7.44 -3.52
N SER A 4 -15.09 6.93 -2.32
CA SER A 4 -14.86 7.73 -1.11
C SER A 4 -13.62 8.62 -1.24
N PHE A 5 -12.55 8.08 -1.84
CA PHE A 5 -11.33 8.83 -2.11
C PHE A 5 -11.55 9.95 -3.13
N ILE A 6 -12.30 9.70 -4.20
CA ILE A 6 -12.63 10.72 -5.21
C ILE A 6 -13.43 11.88 -4.59
N ASP A 7 -14.36 11.58 -3.69
CA ASP A 7 -15.24 12.57 -3.06
C ASP A 7 -14.55 13.35 -1.92
N THR A 8 -13.76 12.67 -1.09
CA THR A 8 -13.29 13.23 0.20
C THR A 8 -11.78 13.21 0.40
N LEU A 9 -11.01 12.75 -0.59
CA LEU A 9 -9.57 12.48 -0.47
C LEU A 9 -9.22 11.49 0.65
N ARG A 10 -10.21 10.75 1.17
CA ARG A 10 -10.05 9.74 2.21
C ARG A 10 -10.66 8.43 1.73
N PRO A 11 -9.92 7.31 1.67
CA PRO A 11 -10.47 6.04 1.20
C PRO A 11 -11.47 5.40 2.18
N ASN A 12 -11.48 5.86 3.44
CA ASN A 12 -12.22 5.27 4.56
C ASN A 12 -13.53 6.00 4.91
N ASN A 13 -13.95 7.02 4.15
CA ASN A 13 -15.23 7.69 4.39
C ASN A 13 -16.38 6.90 3.72
N ILE A 14 -16.70 5.73 4.29
CA ILE A 14 -17.69 4.78 3.75
C ILE A 14 -18.65 4.39 4.87
N SER A 15 -19.97 4.45 4.63
CA SER A 15 -21.00 4.09 5.61
C SER A 15 -21.36 2.59 5.62
N ILE A 16 -20.53 1.73 5.02
CA ILE A 16 -20.77 0.29 4.91
C ILE A 16 -20.04 -0.42 6.05
N ASN A 17 -20.80 -0.90 7.03
CA ASN A 17 -20.28 -1.68 8.16
C ASN A 17 -19.55 -2.95 7.68
N GLY A 18 -18.44 -3.28 8.35
CA GLY A 18 -17.61 -4.44 8.03
C GLY A 18 -16.62 -4.23 6.88
N THR A 19 -16.58 -3.03 6.27
CA THR A 19 -15.54 -2.71 5.30
C THR A 19 -14.19 -2.55 6.00
N THR A 20 -13.20 -3.36 5.63
CA THR A 20 -11.81 -3.21 6.09
C THR A 20 -11.32 -1.78 5.82
N GLN A 21 -10.69 -1.14 6.79
CA GLN A 21 -10.13 0.20 6.59
C GLN A 21 -8.76 0.13 5.91
N TRP A 22 -8.54 1.04 4.96
CA TRP A 22 -7.21 1.26 4.37
C TRP A 22 -6.31 1.88 5.45
N PRO A 23 -5.17 1.26 5.81
CA PRO A 23 -4.26 1.81 6.82
C PRO A 23 -3.58 3.10 6.34
N ASN A 24 -3.19 3.96 7.28
CA ASN A 24 -2.31 5.09 6.95
C ASN A 24 -0.94 4.58 6.51
N CYS A 25 -0.33 5.26 5.53
CA CYS A 25 1.06 5.02 5.15
C CYS A 25 1.97 5.69 6.18
N ASP A 26 2.76 4.89 6.89
CA ASP A 26 3.69 5.31 7.94
C ASP A 26 5.05 4.66 7.67
N ILE A 27 6.13 5.43 7.77
CA ILE A 27 7.51 4.97 7.55
C ILE A 27 7.96 4.05 8.69
N ASP A 28 7.55 4.33 9.92
CA ASP A 28 7.94 3.55 11.09
C ASP A 28 7.16 2.21 11.16
N ASN A 29 5.97 2.18 10.58
CA ASN A 29 5.10 1.01 10.55
C ASN A 29 4.45 0.83 9.17
N PRO A 30 5.23 0.39 8.16
CA PRO A 30 4.78 0.32 6.79
C PRO A 30 3.67 -0.72 6.64
N LYS A 31 2.47 -0.25 6.32
CA LYS A 31 1.26 -1.05 6.14
C LYS A 31 0.63 -0.76 4.79
N ALA A 32 0.15 -1.83 4.16
CA ALA A 32 -0.63 -1.78 2.93
C ALA A 32 -1.98 -2.47 3.14
N LEU A 33 -2.98 -2.09 2.34
CA LEU A 33 -4.19 -2.89 2.19
C LEU A 33 -3.91 -3.98 1.15
N VAL A 34 -3.93 -5.24 1.58
CA VAL A 34 -3.65 -6.39 0.73
C VAL A 34 -4.97 -7.00 0.26
N PHE A 35 -5.11 -7.15 -1.06
CA PHE A 35 -6.20 -7.89 -1.69
C PHE A 35 -5.68 -9.29 -2.03
N ASP A 36 -6.22 -10.30 -1.38
CA ASP A 36 -5.79 -11.68 -1.53
C ASP A 36 -7.01 -12.58 -1.75
N VAL A 37 -7.17 -13.03 -2.99
CA VAL A 37 -8.30 -13.88 -3.40
C VAL A 37 -8.24 -15.29 -2.80
N ASN A 38 -7.09 -15.68 -2.25
CA ASN A 38 -6.89 -16.97 -1.61
C ASN A 38 -7.11 -16.91 -0.08
N ALA A 39 -7.31 -15.71 0.48
CA ALA A 39 -7.59 -15.52 1.89
C ALA A 39 -9.10 -15.59 2.18
N THR A 40 -9.45 -15.88 3.44
CA THR A 40 -10.84 -15.87 3.92
C THR A 40 -11.47 -14.48 3.85
N GLU A 41 -10.65 -13.44 3.98
CA GLU A 41 -11.06 -12.04 3.88
C GLU A 41 -10.66 -11.48 2.51
N LEU A 42 -11.60 -10.82 1.83
CA LEU A 42 -11.38 -10.16 0.52
C LEU A 42 -10.21 -9.16 0.54
N CYS A 43 -10.00 -8.47 1.68
CA CYS A 43 -8.86 -7.62 1.90
C CYS A 43 -8.54 -7.46 3.39
N ARG A 44 -7.26 -7.29 3.70
CA ARG A 44 -6.76 -7.14 5.07
C ARG A 44 -5.57 -6.18 5.14
N PRO A 45 -5.35 -5.48 6.26
CA PRO A 45 -4.09 -4.79 6.49
C PRO A 45 -2.94 -5.79 6.53
N GLY A 46 -1.87 -5.53 5.79
CA GLY A 46 -0.65 -6.32 5.77
C GLY A 46 0.58 -5.43 5.88
N LYS A 47 1.74 -6.04 6.13
CA LYS A 47 3.02 -5.33 6.10
C LYS A 47 3.34 -4.95 4.66
N ASP A 48 3.75 -3.70 4.43
CA ASP A 48 4.21 -3.26 3.11
C ASP A 48 5.69 -3.59 2.92
N ASN A 49 5.99 -4.86 2.67
CA ASN A 49 7.34 -5.33 2.40
C ASN A 49 7.46 -6.11 1.08
N PHE A 50 6.38 -6.17 0.30
CA PHE A 50 6.36 -6.91 -0.96
C PHE A 50 7.33 -6.27 -1.96
N ARG A 51 8.32 -7.05 -2.42
CA ARG A 51 9.38 -6.61 -3.34
C ARG A 51 10.26 -5.46 -2.81
N SER A 52 10.23 -5.20 -1.50
CA SER A 52 11.00 -4.11 -0.87
C SER A 52 12.49 -4.17 -1.23
N ASP A 53 13.13 -5.34 -1.13
CA ASP A 53 14.55 -5.50 -1.47
C ASP A 53 14.88 -5.09 -2.92
N ALA A 54 14.06 -5.52 -3.88
CA ALA A 54 14.28 -5.19 -5.29
C ALA A 54 14.03 -3.70 -5.55
N ILE A 55 13.01 -3.12 -4.93
CA ILE A 55 12.71 -1.68 -5.02
C ILE A 55 13.88 -0.88 -4.47
N SER A 56 14.40 -1.23 -3.30
CA SER A 56 15.57 -0.59 -2.69
C SER A 56 16.79 -0.67 -3.61
N TYR A 57 17.08 -1.83 -4.18
CA TYR A 57 18.17 -1.99 -5.14
C TYR A 57 18.05 -1.03 -6.35
N TRP A 58 16.86 -0.93 -6.95
CA TRP A 58 16.64 -0.03 -8.08
C TRP A 58 16.72 1.44 -7.68
N MET A 59 16.21 1.81 -6.50
CA MET A 59 16.35 3.16 -5.96
C MET A 59 17.82 3.53 -5.78
N ASP A 60 18.64 2.63 -5.22
CA ASP A 60 20.07 2.84 -5.03
C ASP A 60 20.81 2.97 -6.38
N LEU A 61 20.49 2.11 -7.34
CA LEU A 61 21.11 2.12 -8.66
C LEU A 61 20.79 3.42 -9.44
N LEU A 62 19.57 3.93 -9.31
CA LEU A 62 19.12 5.16 -10.00
C LEU A 62 19.58 6.44 -9.31
N THR A 63 19.84 6.40 -7.99
CA THR A 63 20.31 7.55 -7.23
C THR A 63 21.83 7.65 -7.19
N THR A 64 22.53 6.53 -7.30
CA THR A 64 23.98 6.54 -7.50
C THR A 64 24.31 6.80 -8.99
N ASN A 65 25.32 7.63 -9.27
CA ASN A 65 25.82 7.95 -10.63
C ASN A 65 26.39 6.74 -11.41
N ASN A 66 26.09 5.51 -10.99
CA ASN A 66 26.56 4.26 -11.58
C ASN A 66 25.63 3.74 -12.69
N TYR A 67 24.53 4.45 -13.00
CA TYR A 67 23.76 4.15 -14.19
C TYR A 67 24.59 4.54 -15.44
N PRO A 68 24.97 3.61 -16.33
CA PRO A 68 25.53 3.99 -17.62
C PRO A 68 24.46 4.80 -18.36
N LYS A 69 24.76 6.06 -18.64
CA LYS A 69 23.90 6.95 -19.43
C LYS A 69 23.71 6.41 -20.84
#